data_AF-A0A5D4RWD7-F1
#
_entry.id   AF-A0A5D4RWD7-F1
#
_cell.length_a   1.000
_cell.length_b   1.000
_cell.length_c   1.000
_cell.angle_alpha   90.00
_cell.angle_beta   90.00
_cell.angle_gamma   90.00
#
_symmetry.space_group_name_H-M   'P 1'
#
loop_
_entity.id
_entity.type
_entity.pdbx_description
1 polymer ?
#
loop_
_entity_poly.entity_id
_entity_poly.type
_entity_poly.pdbx_seq_one_letter_code
_entity_poly.pdbx_strand_id
1 'polypeptide(L)'
;MDERSNKRIMDEMEETLVKLHHTFEEKLWTPYHSHDLHELLIQFTKNELSEIRKMYAITGVSQLNKTKLAEVLVNEIPARIPDKLSILTNDAYALLLRVVNAAGRYPAGDVSSLMVSVLRDLGMVFPVVQDGMRLLIMPQEVLSVIASEQSKELKRAIKRNTEWVEVVKGMLNMQGALYAPQQYEHLENVMKEPFTEKIREVLHLG
;
A
#
# COMPACT_ATOMS: atom_id res chain seq x y z
N MET A 1 18.29 -1.09 -36.09
CA MET A 1 17.79 -2.24 -35.31
C MET A 1 16.80 -2.99 -36.18
N ASP A 2 16.97 -4.31 -36.33
CA ASP A 2 16.11 -5.19 -37.12
C ASP A 2 14.79 -5.46 -36.36
N GLU A 3 13.65 -5.44 -37.07
CA GLU A 3 12.31 -5.77 -36.58
C GLU A 3 12.26 -7.12 -35.85
N ARG A 4 13.01 -8.12 -36.31
CA ARG A 4 13.11 -9.43 -35.64
C ARG A 4 13.78 -9.32 -34.27
N SER A 5 14.77 -8.43 -34.14
CA SER A 5 15.47 -8.19 -32.89
C SER A 5 14.59 -7.44 -31.89
N ASN A 6 13.78 -6.48 -32.35
CA ASN A 6 12.79 -5.80 -31.51
C ASN A 6 11.70 -6.75 -31.03
N LYS A 7 11.18 -7.60 -31.92
CA LYS A 7 10.18 -8.60 -31.56
C LYS A 7 10.68 -9.56 -30.48
N ARG A 8 11.90 -10.08 -30.63
CA ARG A 8 12.52 -10.97 -29.64
C ARG A 8 12.66 -10.30 -28.27
N ILE A 9 13.09 -9.03 -28.22
CA ILE A 9 13.20 -8.28 -26.96
C ILE A 9 11.82 -8.14 -26.29
N MET A 10 10.78 -7.84 -27.07
CA MET A 10 9.41 -7.72 -26.55
C MET A 10 8.89 -9.05 -25.99
N ASP A 11 9.12 -10.15 -26.69
CA ASP A 11 8.72 -11.49 -26.24
C ASP A 11 9.45 -11.87 -24.92
N GLU A 12 10.75 -11.59 -24.81
CA GLU A 12 11.54 -11.82 -23.59
C GLU A 12 11.08 -10.93 -22.41
N MET A 13 10.69 -9.69 -22.68
CA MET A 13 10.12 -8.77 -21.69
C MET A 13 8.77 -9.28 -21.18
N GLU A 14 7.88 -9.70 -22.08
CA GLU A 14 6.55 -10.22 -21.72
C GLU A 14 6.68 -11.47 -20.84
N GLU A 15 7.55 -12.41 -21.23
CA GLU A 15 7.80 -13.62 -20.44
C GLU A 15 8.33 -13.29 -19.04
N THR A 16 9.21 -12.29 -18.94
CA THR A 16 9.76 -11.81 -17.66
C THR A 16 8.68 -11.18 -16.78
N LEU A 17 7.79 -10.36 -17.34
CA LEU A 17 6.68 -9.74 -16.61
C LEU A 17 5.70 -10.78 -16.08
N VAL A 18 5.37 -11.79 -16.89
CA VAL A 18 4.51 -12.90 -16.48
C VAL A 18 5.14 -13.67 -15.31
N LYS A 19 6.43 -14.01 -15.39
CA LYS A 19 7.16 -14.70 -14.31
C LYS A 19 7.21 -13.87 -13.03
N LEU A 20 7.45 -12.56 -13.15
CA LEU A 20 7.48 -11.66 -12.01
C LEU A 20 6.11 -11.56 -11.34
N HIS A 21 5.04 -11.40 -12.13
CA HIS A 21 3.67 -11.36 -11.64
C HIS A 21 3.30 -12.65 -10.91
N HIS A 22 3.60 -13.82 -11.51
CA HIS A 22 3.33 -15.11 -10.88
C HIS A 22 4.07 -15.27 -9.53
N THR A 23 5.36 -14.96 -9.51
CA THR A 23 6.18 -15.02 -8.29
C THR A 23 5.66 -14.08 -7.21
N PHE A 24 5.19 -12.89 -7.59
CA PHE A 24 4.59 -11.92 -6.68
C PHE A 24 3.28 -12.46 -6.08
N GLU A 25 2.39 -13.00 -6.90
CA GLU A 25 1.13 -13.60 -6.45
C GLU A 25 1.37 -14.75 -5.48
N GLU A 26 2.29 -15.68 -5.78
CA GLU A 26 2.60 -16.82 -4.93
C GLU A 26 3.15 -16.40 -3.56
N LYS A 27 3.96 -15.35 -3.52
CA LYS A 27 4.50 -14.82 -2.26
C LYS A 27 3.45 -14.06 -1.45
N LEU A 28 2.54 -13.36 -2.13
CA LEU A 28 1.51 -12.57 -1.49
C LEU A 28 0.47 -13.46 -0.81
N TRP A 29 -0.05 -14.46 -1.51
CA TRP A 29 -1.18 -15.27 -1.05
C TRP A 29 -0.71 -16.53 -0.32
N THR A 30 -0.77 -16.54 1.01
CA THR A 30 -0.23 -17.64 1.83
C THR A 30 -1.34 -18.51 2.45
N PRO A 31 -1.09 -19.79 2.77
CA PRO A 31 -2.13 -20.64 3.40
C PRO A 31 -2.32 -20.36 4.90
N TYR A 32 -1.36 -19.68 5.54
CA TYR A 32 -1.39 -19.40 6.97
C TYR A 32 -2.37 -18.28 7.29
N HIS A 33 -3.22 -18.47 8.28
CA HIS A 33 -4.18 -17.47 8.74
C HIS A 33 -4.29 -17.49 10.26
N SER A 34 -4.45 -16.30 10.83
CA SER A 34 -4.78 -16.07 12.24
C SER A 34 -5.52 -14.73 12.34
N HIS A 35 -6.25 -14.53 13.44
CA HIS A 35 -6.84 -13.22 13.78
C HIS A 35 -6.00 -12.44 14.80
N ASP A 36 -4.88 -13.01 15.25
CA ASP A 36 -3.93 -12.41 16.16
C ASP A 36 -2.77 -11.78 15.36
N LEU A 37 -2.46 -10.50 15.65
CA LEU A 37 -1.45 -9.77 14.89
C LEU A 37 -0.05 -10.36 15.09
N HIS A 38 0.27 -10.85 16.28
CA HIS A 38 1.59 -11.44 16.57
C HIS A 38 1.82 -12.72 15.76
N GLU A 39 0.83 -13.62 15.75
CA GLU A 39 0.83 -14.86 14.99
C GLU A 39 1.01 -14.63 13.48
N LEU A 40 0.40 -13.57 12.94
CA LEU A 40 0.58 -13.17 11.55
C LEU A 40 1.99 -12.60 11.28
N LEU A 41 2.45 -11.68 12.12
CA LEU A 41 3.76 -11.03 11.96
C LEU A 41 4.92 -12.03 12.12
N ILE A 42 4.79 -13.04 12.98
CA ILE A 42 5.88 -14.01 13.14
C ILE A 42 6.05 -14.94 11.93
N GLN A 43 5.15 -14.90 10.94
CA GLN A 43 5.40 -15.56 9.65
C GLN A 43 6.36 -14.77 8.76
N PHE A 44 6.46 -13.45 8.95
CA PHE A 44 7.28 -12.58 8.11
C PHE A 44 8.77 -12.84 8.36
N THR A 45 9.60 -12.61 7.36
CA THR A 45 11.05 -12.57 7.54
C THR A 45 11.46 -11.36 8.38
N LYS A 46 12.64 -11.42 9.01
CA LYS A 46 13.19 -10.26 9.75
C LYS A 46 13.29 -9.01 8.85
N ASN A 47 13.58 -9.19 7.56
CA ASN A 47 13.68 -8.09 6.62
C ASN A 47 12.31 -7.45 6.38
N GLU A 48 11.26 -8.24 6.13
CA GLU A 48 9.91 -7.68 5.97
C GLU A 48 9.42 -6.97 7.23
N LEU A 49 9.64 -7.54 8.42
CA LEU A 49 9.36 -6.85 9.68
C LEU A 49 10.17 -5.54 9.81
N SER A 50 11.40 -5.53 9.32
CA SER A 50 12.24 -4.33 9.32
C SER A 50 11.74 -3.26 8.35
N GLU A 51 11.12 -3.65 7.24
CA GLU A 51 10.46 -2.71 6.31
C GLU A 51 9.18 -2.13 6.93
N ILE A 52 8.33 -2.96 7.55
CA ILE A 52 7.15 -2.48 8.30
C ILE A 52 7.60 -1.46 9.37
N ARG A 53 8.62 -1.81 10.16
CA ARG A 53 9.22 -0.91 11.16
C ARG A 53 9.63 0.45 10.56
N LYS A 54 10.28 0.45 9.39
CA LYS A 54 10.68 1.69 8.70
C LYS A 54 9.47 2.49 8.22
N MET A 55 8.45 1.83 7.67
CA MET A 55 7.21 2.49 7.24
C MET A 55 6.52 3.20 8.40
N TYR A 56 6.61 2.66 9.62
CA TYR A 56 6.13 3.28 10.85
C TYR A 56 7.14 4.24 11.53
N ALA A 57 8.31 4.44 10.95
CA ALA A 57 9.40 5.26 11.48
C ALA A 57 9.84 4.87 12.92
N ILE A 58 9.77 3.59 13.26
CA ILE A 58 10.15 3.07 14.58
C ILE A 58 11.67 2.91 14.63
N THR A 59 12.35 3.62 15.53
CA THR A 59 13.82 3.64 15.66
C THR A 59 14.30 2.86 16.88
N GLY A 60 15.62 2.68 17.05
CA GLY A 60 16.20 2.03 18.24
C GLY A 60 16.07 0.51 18.33
N VAL A 61 15.30 -0.14 17.45
CA VAL A 61 14.99 -1.59 17.53
C VAL A 61 15.56 -2.43 16.37
N SER A 62 16.47 -1.89 15.57
CA SER A 62 17.04 -2.58 14.39
C SER A 62 17.86 -3.84 14.71
N GLN A 63 18.44 -3.89 15.91
CA GLN A 63 19.25 -5.02 16.37
C GLN A 63 18.42 -6.19 16.90
N LEU A 64 17.11 -6.02 17.07
CA LEU A 64 16.24 -7.09 17.56
C LEU A 64 16.24 -8.29 16.61
N ASN A 65 16.06 -9.48 17.18
CA ASN A 65 15.78 -10.68 16.39
C ASN A 65 14.33 -10.65 15.87
N LYS A 66 13.97 -11.59 15.00
CA LYS A 66 12.64 -11.65 14.37
C LYS A 66 11.50 -11.62 15.40
N THR A 67 11.56 -12.48 16.41
CA THR A 67 10.51 -12.61 17.44
C THR A 67 10.33 -11.31 18.23
N LYS A 68 11.41 -10.75 18.78
CA LYS A 68 11.34 -9.49 19.55
C LYS A 68 10.90 -8.31 18.69
N LEU A 69 11.27 -8.30 17.41
CA LEU A 69 10.81 -7.26 16.49
C LEU A 69 9.30 -7.37 16.24
N ALA A 70 8.76 -8.60 16.10
CA ALA A 70 7.32 -8.82 15.98
C ALA A 70 6.58 -8.34 17.23
N GLU A 71 7.06 -8.67 18.44
CA GLU A 71 6.48 -8.19 19.72
C GLU A 71 6.39 -6.67 19.81
N VAL A 72 7.42 -5.95 19.36
CA VAL A 72 7.38 -4.48 19.28
C VAL A 72 6.31 -4.01 18.30
N LEU A 73 6.28 -4.60 17.10
CA LEU A 73 5.36 -4.20 16.04
C LEU A 73 3.89 -4.45 16.39
N VAL A 74 3.57 -5.49 17.17
CA VAL A 74 2.20 -5.75 17.65
C VAL A 74 1.62 -4.57 18.41
N ASN A 75 2.45 -3.84 19.15
CA ASN A 75 2.01 -2.67 19.91
C ASN A 75 2.07 -1.38 19.08
N GLU A 76 3.15 -1.22 18.29
CA GLU A 76 3.38 0.01 17.55
C GLU A 76 2.47 0.18 16.32
N ILE A 77 2.09 -0.93 15.65
CA ILE A 77 1.21 -0.86 14.47
C ILE A 77 -0.15 -0.28 14.87
N PRO A 78 -0.94 -0.88 15.81
CA PRO A 78 -2.24 -0.35 16.19
C PRO A 78 -2.18 1.09 16.70
N ALA A 79 -1.18 1.42 17.53
CA ALA A 79 -1.02 2.75 18.10
C ALA A 79 -0.81 3.85 17.04
N ARG A 80 -0.27 3.50 15.87
CA ARG A 80 0.07 4.43 14.79
C ARG A 80 -0.84 4.30 13.56
N ILE A 81 -1.84 3.43 13.60
CA ILE A 81 -2.83 3.30 12.51
C ILE A 81 -3.48 4.63 12.15
N PRO A 82 -3.95 5.47 13.10
CA PRO A 82 -4.62 6.73 12.77
C PRO A 82 -3.77 7.62 11.83
N ASP A 83 -2.46 7.73 12.13
CA ASP A 83 -1.52 8.47 11.29
C ASP A 83 -1.38 7.83 9.90
N LYS A 84 -1.32 6.49 9.83
CA LYS A 84 -1.18 5.77 8.57
C LYS A 84 -2.43 5.74 7.72
N LEU A 85 -3.63 5.81 8.30
CA LEU A 85 -4.86 5.96 7.53
C LEU A 85 -4.85 7.29 6.76
N SER A 86 -4.27 8.34 7.33
CA SER A 86 -4.23 9.68 6.74
C SER A 86 -3.39 9.80 5.46
N ILE A 87 -2.57 8.80 5.14
CA ILE A 87 -1.74 8.76 3.91
C ILE A 87 -2.36 7.89 2.80
N LEU A 88 -3.48 7.22 3.06
CA LEU A 88 -4.14 6.36 2.09
C LEU A 88 -4.93 7.16 1.05
N THR A 89 -5.21 6.51 -0.08
CA THR A 89 -6.21 6.95 -1.05
C THR A 89 -7.58 6.36 -0.73
N ASN A 90 -8.62 6.89 -1.39
CA ASN A 90 -10.00 6.44 -1.23
C ASN A 90 -10.15 4.94 -1.54
N ASP A 91 -9.48 4.42 -2.56
CA ASP A 91 -9.57 3.00 -2.94
C ASP A 91 -9.04 2.08 -1.84
N ALA A 92 -7.85 2.40 -1.30
CA ALA A 92 -7.23 1.63 -0.23
C ALA A 92 -8.07 1.71 1.06
N TYR A 93 -8.56 2.90 1.40
CA TYR A 93 -9.41 3.08 2.57
C TYR A 93 -10.77 2.38 2.42
N ALA A 94 -11.40 2.44 1.24
CA ALA A 94 -12.65 1.75 0.96
C ALA A 94 -12.48 0.23 1.02
N LEU A 95 -11.33 -0.31 0.62
CA LEU A 95 -11.01 -1.72 0.86
C LEU A 95 -10.94 -2.03 2.35
N LEU A 96 -10.20 -1.24 3.16
CA LEU A 96 -10.13 -1.45 4.61
C LEU A 96 -11.52 -1.45 5.25
N LEU A 97 -12.38 -0.49 4.90
CA LEU A 97 -13.75 -0.43 5.43
C LEU A 97 -14.60 -1.65 5.03
N ARG A 98 -14.42 -2.20 3.82
CA ARG A 98 -15.08 -3.45 3.43
C ARG A 98 -14.61 -4.63 4.30
N VAL A 99 -13.32 -4.69 4.61
CA VAL A 99 -12.77 -5.72 5.52
C VAL A 99 -13.31 -5.54 6.94
N VAL A 100 -13.38 -4.31 7.45
CA VAL A 100 -13.99 -3.98 8.75
C VAL A 100 -15.45 -4.40 8.81
N ASN A 101 -16.24 -4.05 7.80
CA ASN A 101 -17.67 -4.40 7.72
C ASN A 101 -17.92 -5.91 7.61
N ALA A 102 -16.93 -6.67 7.13
CA ALA A 102 -16.92 -8.13 7.10
C ALA A 102 -16.29 -8.74 8.37
N ALA A 103 -16.25 -8.00 9.49
CA ALA A 103 -15.69 -8.41 10.77
C ALA A 103 -14.25 -8.93 10.68
N GLY A 104 -13.45 -8.31 9.81
CA GLY A 104 -12.04 -8.64 9.63
C GLY A 104 -11.76 -9.82 8.69
N ARG A 105 -12.78 -10.43 8.08
CA ARG A 105 -12.61 -11.54 7.13
C ARG A 105 -13.38 -11.27 5.84
N TYR A 106 -12.67 -10.88 4.79
CA TYR A 106 -13.30 -10.43 3.55
C TYR A 106 -12.84 -11.24 2.33
N PRO A 107 -13.76 -11.77 1.50
CA PRO A 107 -13.39 -12.42 0.24
C PRO A 107 -12.71 -11.44 -0.72
N ALA A 108 -11.47 -11.73 -1.12
CA ALA A 108 -10.68 -10.80 -1.90
C ALA A 108 -11.26 -10.55 -3.30
N GLY A 109 -11.87 -11.57 -3.94
CA GLY A 109 -12.40 -11.47 -5.29
C GLY A 109 -11.35 -10.89 -6.26
N ASP A 110 -11.73 -9.84 -7.00
CA ASP A 110 -10.89 -9.17 -7.99
C ASP A 110 -10.11 -7.97 -7.43
N VAL A 111 -9.94 -7.89 -6.11
CA VAL A 111 -9.15 -6.81 -5.51
C VAL A 111 -7.70 -6.89 -6.02
N SER A 112 -7.16 -5.75 -6.47
CA SER A 112 -5.79 -5.61 -6.95
C SER A 112 -4.77 -6.12 -5.91
N SER A 113 -3.97 -7.10 -6.30
CA SER A 113 -2.89 -7.65 -5.47
C SER A 113 -1.84 -6.62 -5.07
N LEU A 114 -1.60 -5.60 -5.90
CA LEU A 114 -0.70 -4.49 -5.54
C LEU A 114 -1.26 -3.66 -4.38
N MET A 115 -2.58 -3.40 -4.37
CA MET A 115 -3.21 -2.71 -3.26
C MET A 115 -3.19 -3.56 -1.99
N VAL A 116 -3.42 -4.87 -2.14
CA VAL A 116 -3.32 -5.83 -1.03
C VAL A 116 -1.90 -5.87 -0.46
N SER A 117 -0.87 -5.88 -1.30
CA SER A 117 0.52 -5.89 -0.83
C SER A 117 0.87 -4.61 -0.07
N VAL A 118 0.40 -3.44 -0.51
CA VAL A 118 0.59 -2.19 0.23
C VAL A 118 -0.05 -2.25 1.62
N LEU A 119 -1.29 -2.75 1.73
CA LEU A 119 -1.94 -2.89 3.04
C LEU A 119 -1.30 -3.96 3.93
N ARG A 120 -0.75 -5.02 3.33
CA ARG A 120 0.07 -6.04 4.01
C ARG A 120 1.37 -5.46 4.55
N ASP A 121 2.06 -4.65 3.76
CA ASP A 121 3.32 -4.03 4.14
C ASP A 121 3.11 -2.92 5.20
N LEU A 122 1.89 -2.42 5.34
CA LEU A 122 1.46 -1.62 6.49
C LEU A 122 1.03 -2.48 7.70
N GLY A 123 1.02 -3.80 7.59
CA GLY A 123 0.57 -4.70 8.66
C GLY A 123 -0.92 -4.57 8.99
N MET A 124 -1.73 -4.03 8.08
CA MET A 124 -3.16 -3.80 8.32
C MET A 124 -4.02 -4.97 7.82
N VAL A 125 -3.63 -5.61 6.72
CA VAL A 125 -4.39 -6.70 6.09
C VAL A 125 -3.45 -7.82 5.65
N PHE A 126 -3.83 -9.06 5.89
CA PHE A 126 -3.04 -10.25 5.61
C PHE A 126 -3.77 -11.10 4.57
N PRO A 127 -3.25 -11.18 3.34
CA PRO A 127 -3.81 -12.04 2.28
C PRO A 127 -3.56 -13.52 2.55
N VAL A 128 -4.62 -14.31 2.48
CA VAL A 128 -4.56 -15.75 2.71
C VAL A 128 -5.34 -16.54 1.66
N VAL A 129 -4.97 -17.79 1.46
CA VAL A 129 -5.75 -18.78 0.71
C VAL A 129 -6.31 -19.79 1.70
N GLN A 130 -7.63 -19.87 1.78
CA GLN A 130 -8.34 -20.83 2.61
C GLN A 130 -9.41 -21.52 1.79
N ASP A 131 -9.43 -22.85 1.79
CA ASP A 131 -10.39 -23.67 1.03
C ASP A 131 -10.46 -23.31 -0.47
N GLY A 132 -9.30 -22.99 -1.06
CA GLY A 132 -9.19 -22.58 -2.47
C GLY A 132 -9.66 -21.15 -2.75
N MET A 133 -10.08 -20.39 -1.73
CA MET A 133 -10.54 -19.00 -1.86
C MET A 133 -9.52 -18.02 -1.30
N ARG A 134 -9.33 -16.90 -2.01
CA ARG A 134 -8.51 -15.77 -1.55
C ARG A 134 -9.31 -14.92 -0.57
N LEU A 135 -8.79 -14.75 0.63
CA LEU A 135 -9.38 -13.96 1.70
C LEU A 135 -8.38 -12.90 2.19
N LEU A 136 -8.93 -11.79 2.66
CA LEU A 136 -8.21 -10.76 3.39
C LEU A 136 -8.57 -10.89 4.87
N ILE A 137 -7.54 -11.01 5.70
CA ILE A 137 -7.68 -11.10 7.15
C ILE A 137 -7.14 -9.83 7.79
N MET A 138 -7.94 -9.18 8.62
CA MET A 138 -7.54 -8.06 9.46
C MET A 138 -7.50 -8.55 10.91
N PRO A 139 -6.33 -8.50 11.59
CA PRO A 139 -6.23 -8.95 12.96
C PRO A 139 -7.02 -8.06 13.91
N GLN A 140 -7.43 -8.60 15.05
CA GLN A 140 -8.39 -7.95 15.96
C GLN A 140 -7.89 -6.60 16.50
N GLU A 141 -6.58 -6.51 16.75
CA GLU A 141 -5.91 -5.30 17.23
C GLU A 141 -5.98 -4.17 16.19
N VAL A 142 -5.91 -4.51 14.91
CA VAL A 142 -6.04 -3.55 13.80
C VAL A 142 -7.50 -3.21 13.55
N LEU A 143 -8.36 -4.24 13.53
CA LEU A 143 -9.80 -4.12 13.28
C LEU A 143 -10.46 -3.15 14.27
N SER A 144 -10.17 -3.32 15.56
CA SER A 144 -10.74 -2.48 16.61
C SER A 144 -10.38 -0.99 16.45
N VAL A 145 -9.12 -0.70 16.12
CA VAL A 145 -8.65 0.67 15.91
C VAL A 145 -9.29 1.29 14.67
N ILE A 146 -9.25 0.62 13.51
CA ILE A 146 -9.81 1.18 12.27
C ILE A 146 -11.33 1.38 12.38
N ALA A 147 -12.05 0.44 13.02
CA ALA A 147 -13.49 0.56 13.21
C ALA A 147 -13.88 1.82 14.04
N SER A 148 -13.01 2.23 14.97
CA SER A 148 -13.21 3.40 15.82
C SER A 148 -12.82 4.74 15.17
N GLU A 149 -12.00 4.70 14.11
CA GLU A 149 -11.46 5.91 13.49
C GLU A 149 -12.36 6.38 12.32
N GLN A 150 -13.20 7.38 12.59
CA GLN A 150 -14.12 7.96 11.59
C GLN A 150 -14.12 9.49 11.54
N SER A 151 -13.01 10.12 11.94
CA SER A 151 -12.90 11.58 11.97
C SER A 151 -13.14 12.21 10.59
N LYS A 152 -13.70 13.43 10.59
CA LYS A 152 -13.92 14.19 9.34
C LYS A 152 -12.58 14.61 8.74
N GLU A 153 -11.61 14.85 9.60
CA GLU A 153 -10.23 15.22 9.30
C GLU A 153 -9.55 14.11 8.52
N LEU A 154 -9.70 12.85 8.95
CA LEU A 154 -9.21 11.69 8.20
C LEU A 154 -9.82 11.63 6.79
N LYS A 155 -11.15 11.75 6.68
CA LYS A 155 -11.83 11.71 5.37
C LYS A 155 -11.34 12.81 4.43
N ARG A 156 -11.05 14.01 4.96
CA ARG A 156 -10.47 15.11 4.18
C ARG A 156 -9.05 14.79 3.72
N ALA A 157 -8.21 14.24 4.58
CA ALA A 157 -6.84 13.86 4.23
C ALA A 157 -6.82 12.80 3.12
N ILE A 158 -7.64 11.75 3.24
CA ILE A 158 -7.74 10.67 2.24
C ILE A 158 -8.24 11.21 0.90
N LYS A 159 -9.26 12.07 0.92
CA LYS A 159 -9.77 12.71 -0.31
C LYS A 159 -8.66 13.49 -1.01
N ARG A 160 -7.94 14.34 -0.28
CA ARG A 160 -6.82 15.13 -0.82
C ARG A 160 -5.73 14.23 -1.42
N ASN A 161 -5.32 13.17 -0.73
CA ASN A 161 -4.31 12.23 -1.26
C ASN A 161 -4.76 11.55 -2.55
N THR A 162 -6.05 11.23 -2.65
CA THR A 162 -6.63 10.63 -3.86
C THR A 162 -6.55 11.59 -5.03
N GLU A 163 -6.98 12.84 -4.83
CA GLU A 163 -6.91 13.90 -5.84
C GLU A 163 -5.46 14.11 -6.31
N TRP A 164 -4.49 14.10 -5.39
CA TRP A 164 -3.07 14.19 -5.75
C TRP A 164 -2.59 13.03 -6.62
N VAL A 165 -2.93 11.78 -6.26
CA VAL A 165 -2.55 10.61 -7.05
C VAL A 165 -3.21 10.64 -8.43
N GLU A 166 -4.46 11.10 -8.53
CA GLU A 166 -5.16 11.25 -9.80
C GLU A 166 -4.53 12.33 -10.69
N VAL A 167 -4.13 13.47 -10.12
CA VAL A 167 -3.40 14.52 -10.85
C VAL A 167 -2.09 13.97 -11.40
N VAL A 168 -1.27 13.32 -10.56
CA VAL A 168 0.02 12.75 -11.01
C VAL A 168 -0.17 11.66 -12.06
N LYS A 169 -1.18 10.79 -11.91
CA LYS A 169 -1.53 9.79 -12.94
C LYS A 169 -1.96 10.45 -14.24
N GLY A 170 -2.80 11.49 -14.17
CA GLY A 170 -3.21 12.29 -15.32
C GLY A 170 -2.00 12.88 -16.04
N MET A 171 -1.06 13.46 -15.29
CA MET A 171 0.19 13.99 -15.82
C MET A 171 1.06 12.92 -16.48
N LEU A 172 1.25 11.76 -15.85
CA LEU A 172 2.00 10.64 -16.43
C LEU A 172 1.36 10.11 -17.72
N ASN A 173 0.03 10.01 -17.75
CA ASN A 173 -0.72 9.63 -18.96
C ASN A 173 -0.62 10.71 -20.05
N MET A 174 -0.50 11.97 -19.63
CA MET A 174 -0.21 13.09 -20.51
C MET A 174 1.25 13.13 -20.99
N GLN A 175 2.18 12.29 -20.52
CA GLN A 175 3.57 12.24 -21.02
C GLN A 175 3.74 11.60 -22.40
N GLY A 176 2.65 11.49 -23.18
CA GLY A 176 2.72 11.61 -24.64
C GLY A 176 2.80 13.06 -25.16
N ALA A 177 2.67 14.07 -24.29
CA ALA A 177 2.58 15.50 -24.58
C ALA A 177 3.25 16.34 -23.45
N LEU A 178 4.57 16.50 -23.57
CA LEU A 178 5.44 17.61 -23.10
C LEU A 178 5.10 18.38 -21.80
N TYR A 179 6.01 18.23 -20.84
CA TYR A 179 6.18 19.02 -19.61
C TYR A 179 6.31 20.54 -19.85
N ALA A 180 5.47 21.34 -19.20
CA ALA A 180 5.64 22.79 -19.14
C ALA A 180 5.36 23.35 -17.72
N PRO A 181 6.25 24.18 -17.14
CA PRO A 181 6.08 24.79 -15.80
C PRO A 181 4.75 25.52 -15.58
N GLN A 182 4.12 26.06 -16.63
CA GLN A 182 2.87 26.82 -16.52
C GLN A 182 1.66 25.96 -16.13
N GLN A 183 1.71 24.63 -16.32
CA GLN A 183 0.61 23.72 -15.95
C GLN A 183 0.55 23.48 -14.44
N TYR A 184 1.67 23.61 -13.73
CA TYR A 184 1.77 23.40 -12.28
C TYR A 184 1.16 24.57 -11.50
N GLU A 185 1.41 25.81 -11.92
CA GLU A 185 0.74 27.00 -11.34
C GLU A 185 -0.78 26.94 -11.58
N HIS A 186 -1.22 26.45 -12.74
CA HIS A 186 -2.65 26.27 -13.00
C HIS A 186 -3.27 25.23 -12.07
N LEU A 187 -2.56 24.16 -11.74
CA LEU A 187 -3.01 23.12 -10.81
C LEU A 187 -3.10 23.62 -9.37
N GLU A 188 -2.11 24.36 -8.86
CA GLU A 188 -2.22 24.98 -7.52
C GLU A 188 -3.43 25.92 -7.43
N ASN A 189 -3.72 26.63 -8.53
CA ASN A 189 -4.87 27.53 -8.63
C ASN A 189 -6.22 26.78 -8.68
N VAL A 190 -6.29 25.64 -9.38
CA VAL A 190 -7.51 24.81 -9.45
C VAL A 190 -7.76 24.09 -8.13
N MET A 191 -6.69 23.57 -7.51
CA MET A 191 -6.73 22.87 -6.21
C MET A 191 -6.90 23.83 -5.02
N LYS A 192 -6.67 25.12 -5.24
CA LYS A 192 -6.69 26.20 -4.23
C LYS A 192 -5.70 25.99 -3.07
N GLU A 193 -4.71 25.12 -3.24
CA GLU A 193 -3.67 24.83 -2.26
C GLU A 193 -2.33 24.60 -2.97
N PRO A 194 -1.20 25.09 -2.41
CA PRO A 194 0.12 24.89 -3.01
C PRO A 194 0.62 23.45 -2.83
N PHE A 195 1.49 23.01 -3.74
CA PHE A 195 2.26 21.78 -3.61
C PHE A 195 3.10 21.82 -2.33
N THR A 196 3.11 20.71 -1.60
CA THR A 196 4.06 20.51 -0.49
C THR A 196 5.49 20.46 -1.02
N GLU A 197 6.47 20.85 -0.19
CA GLU A 197 7.89 20.88 -0.53
C GLU A 197 8.39 19.56 -1.11
N LYS A 198 7.95 18.45 -0.52
CA LYS A 198 8.33 17.09 -0.95
C LYS A 198 7.80 16.73 -2.33
N ILE A 199 6.66 17.29 -2.74
CA ILE A 199 6.07 17.09 -4.07
C ILE A 199 6.80 17.98 -5.10
N ARG A 200 7.18 19.20 -4.70
CA ARG A 200 7.99 20.09 -5.54
C ARG A 200 9.34 19.46 -5.90
N GLU A 201 10.01 18.83 -4.94
CA GLU A 201 11.25 18.08 -5.18
C GLU A 201 11.07 16.94 -6.20
N VAL A 202 10.00 16.14 -6.07
CA VAL A 202 9.72 14.99 -6.95
C VAL A 202 9.37 15.43 -8.37
N LEU A 203 8.72 16.59 -8.52
CA LEU A 203 8.31 17.15 -9.81
C LEU A 203 9.36 18.09 -10.43
N HIS A 204 10.53 18.25 -9.77
CA HIS A 204 11.56 19.21 -10.16
C HIS A 204 11.03 20.66 -10.32
N LEU A 205 10.07 21.02 -9.48
CA LEU A 205 9.57 22.39 -9.36
C LEU A 205 10.45 23.11 -8.33
N GLY A 206 11.09 24.20 -8.74
CA GLY A 206 11.96 25.00 -7.88
C GLY A 206 11.25 25.65 -6.71
#